data_AF-A0A6G1SNJ9-F1
#
_entry.id   AF-A0A6G1SNJ9-F1
#
_cell.length_a   1.000
_cell.length_b   1.000
_cell.length_c   1.000
_cell.angle_alpha   90.00
_cell.angle_beta   90.00
_cell.angle_gamma   90.00
#
_symmetry.space_group_name_H-M   'P 1'
#
loop_
_entity.id
_entity.type
_entity.pdbx_description
1 polymer ?
#
loop_
_entity_poly.entity_id
_entity_poly.type
_entity_poly.pdbx_seq_one_letter_code
_entity_poly.pdbx_strand_id
1 'polypeptide(L)'
;ADVPIDWVKRAGRVSVGVFCGLYAGRLLPLYIIEGGFRGQQYRDILANFYWPGLERVYAGRTFIYVHDNAPAHTARVLTDWLKNSAPRLNQSIKALPGYSPDLNPIEHVWARMKRGLRGRNFQTREELIAAIG
;
A
#
# COMPACT_ATOMS: atom_id res chain seq x y z
N ALA A 1 7.04 -22.28 -10.34
CA ALA A 1 6.63 -22.62 -8.96
C ALA A 1 6.94 -21.41 -8.10
N ASP A 2 5.92 -20.63 -7.79
CA ASP A 2 6.07 -19.42 -6.97
C ASP A 2 6.43 -19.85 -5.55
N VAL A 3 7.63 -19.47 -5.12
CA VAL A 3 8.04 -19.63 -3.73
C VAL A 3 7.23 -18.60 -2.94
N PRO A 4 6.42 -19.01 -1.95
CA PRO A 4 5.77 -18.06 -1.07
C PRO A 4 6.84 -17.23 -0.37
N ILE A 5 6.69 -15.91 -0.35
CA ILE A 5 7.46 -15.09 0.59
C ILE A 5 6.92 -15.42 1.99
N ASP A 6 7.45 -16.49 2.57
CA ASP A 6 7.26 -16.83 3.96
C ASP A 6 8.03 -15.82 4.79
N TRP A 7 7.29 -14.88 5.37
CA TRP A 7 7.79 -14.10 6.49
C TRP A 7 8.05 -15.06 7.64
N VAL A 8 9.31 -15.49 7.78
CA VAL A 8 9.79 -16.18 8.98
C VAL A 8 9.47 -15.28 10.17
N LYS A 9 8.51 -15.68 11.01
CA LYS A 9 8.31 -15.12 12.35
C LYS A 9 9.60 -15.31 13.14
N ARG A 10 10.48 -14.31 13.11
CA ARG A 10 11.56 -14.20 14.09
C ARG A 10 10.91 -13.79 15.40
N ALA A 11 10.83 -14.72 16.35
CA ALA A 11 10.38 -14.43 17.70
C ALA A 11 11.19 -13.24 18.27
N GLY A 12 10.49 -12.21 18.76
CA GLY A 12 11.08 -11.03 19.40
C GLY A 12 11.08 -9.72 18.60
N ARG A 13 10.67 -9.71 17.32
CA ARG A 13 10.57 -8.46 16.53
C ARG A 13 9.12 -8.01 16.33
N VAL A 14 8.77 -6.85 16.88
CA VAL A 14 7.50 -6.16 16.57
C VAL A 14 7.56 -5.64 15.13
N SER A 15 6.51 -5.90 14.35
CA SER A 15 6.37 -5.40 12.98
C SER A 15 4.95 -4.93 12.71
N VAL A 16 4.83 -3.82 11.99
CA VAL A 16 3.55 -3.25 11.55
C VAL A 16 3.61 -3.11 10.02
N GLY A 17 2.62 -3.69 9.33
CA GLY A 17 2.42 -3.42 7.91
C GLY A 17 1.71 -2.09 7.74
N VAL A 18 2.20 -1.24 6.84
CA VAL A 18 1.61 0.07 6.55
C VAL A 18 1.43 0.20 5.04
N PHE A 19 0.27 0.67 4.62
CA PHE A 19 -0.03 1.03 3.24
C PHE A 19 -0.32 2.54 3.15
N CYS A 20 0.19 3.19 2.12
CA CYS A 20 -0.06 4.60 1.86
C CYS A 20 -0.01 4.89 0.35
N GLY A 21 -0.69 5.94 -0.09
CA GLY A 21 -0.44 6.57 -1.39
C GLY A 21 0.25 7.94 -1.23
N LEU A 22 0.92 8.40 -2.27
CA LEU A 22 1.52 9.73 -2.33
C LEU A 22 0.80 10.58 -3.39
N TYR A 23 0.44 11.81 -3.04
CA TYR A 23 -0.15 12.76 -3.98
C TYR A 23 0.38 14.17 -3.73
N ALA A 24 0.83 14.85 -4.79
CA ALA A 24 1.36 16.23 -4.73
C ALA A 24 2.40 16.46 -3.60
N GLY A 25 3.30 15.49 -3.39
CA GLY A 25 4.34 15.55 -2.36
C GLY A 25 3.85 15.30 -0.93
N ARG A 26 2.59 14.92 -0.74
CA ARG A 26 1.99 14.60 0.57
C ARG A 26 1.52 13.16 0.63
N LEU A 27 1.65 12.56 1.81
CA LEU A 27 1.05 11.25 2.07
C LEU A 27 -0.46 11.37 2.13
N LEU A 28 -1.14 10.44 1.47
CA LEU A 28 -2.53 10.14 1.75
C LEU A 28 -2.62 9.46 3.13
N PRO A 29 -3.82 9.37 3.74
CA PRO A 29 -3.98 8.74 5.04
C PRO A 29 -3.31 7.36 5.11
N LEU A 30 -2.52 7.10 6.16
CA LEU A 30 -1.89 5.79 6.36
C LEU A 30 -2.97 4.75 6.68
N TYR A 31 -2.82 3.56 6.11
CA TYR A 31 -3.63 2.40 6.48
C TYR A 31 -2.73 1.37 7.15
N ILE A 32 -3.07 1.00 8.39
CA ILE A 32 -2.39 -0.07 9.11
C ILE A 32 -2.92 -1.41 8.60
N ILE A 33 -2.03 -2.23 8.05
CA ILE A 33 -2.39 -3.56 7.55
C ILE A 33 -2.50 -4.51 8.74
N GLU A 34 -3.68 -5.12 8.84
CA GLU A 34 -3.93 -6.24 9.74
C GLU A 34 -3.64 -7.56 9.02
N GLY A 35 -2.77 -8.39 9.58
CA GLY A 35 -2.39 -9.67 8.98
C GLY A 35 -1.54 -9.53 7.71
N GLY A 36 -1.84 -10.35 6.70
CA GLY A 36 -1.05 -10.46 5.47
C GLY A 36 -1.51 -9.50 4.36
N PHE A 37 -0.56 -8.98 3.58
CA PHE A 37 -0.86 -8.17 2.40
C PHE A 37 -1.06 -9.04 1.16
N ARG A 38 -2.33 -9.36 0.85
CA ARG A 38 -2.74 -10.17 -0.31
C ARG A 38 -3.72 -9.39 -1.18
N GLY A 39 -4.06 -9.95 -2.34
CA GLY A 39 -4.99 -9.33 -3.29
C GLY A 39 -6.33 -8.89 -2.68
N GLN A 40 -6.92 -9.72 -1.80
CA GLN A 40 -8.17 -9.37 -1.09
C GLN A 40 -7.98 -8.12 -0.23
N GLN A 41 -6.93 -8.09 0.60
CA GLN A 41 -6.64 -6.96 1.47
C GLN A 41 -6.39 -5.68 0.68
N TYR A 42 -5.64 -5.79 -0.44
CA TYR A 42 -5.39 -4.64 -1.30
C TYR A 42 -6.68 -4.13 -1.97
N ARG A 43 -7.54 -5.04 -2.46
CA ARG A 43 -8.86 -4.69 -2.97
C ARG A 43 -9.70 -3.98 -1.91
N ASP A 44 -9.69 -4.45 -0.66
CA ASP A 44 -10.50 -3.88 0.42
C ASP A 44 -9.98 -2.50 0.85
N ILE A 45 -8.66 -2.32 0.90
CA ILE A 45 -8.02 -1.02 1.13
C ILE A 45 -8.44 -0.02 0.04
N LEU A 46 -8.37 -0.42 -1.23
CA LEU A 46 -8.80 0.46 -2.32
C LEU A 46 -10.30 0.74 -2.25
N ALA A 47 -11.14 -0.28 -2.15
CA ALA A 47 -12.59 -0.14 -2.23
C ALA A 47 -13.17 0.69 -1.08
N ASN A 48 -12.69 0.46 0.14
CA ASN A 48 -13.32 0.99 1.34
C ASN A 48 -12.62 2.24 1.87
N PHE A 49 -11.31 2.38 1.65
CA PHE A 49 -10.52 3.45 2.28
C PHE A 49 -10.11 4.53 1.28
N TYR A 50 -9.55 4.16 0.13
CA TYR A 50 -9.03 5.15 -0.84
C TYR A 50 -10.06 5.61 -1.87
N TRP A 51 -10.73 4.67 -2.52
CA TRP A 51 -11.55 4.94 -3.71
C TRP A 51 -12.66 5.97 -3.45
N PRO A 52 -13.45 5.91 -2.36
CA PRO A 52 -14.47 6.91 -2.09
C PRO A 52 -13.91 8.34 -1.97
N GLY A 53 -12.71 8.49 -1.39
CA GLY A 53 -12.02 9.76 -1.27
C GLY A 53 -11.45 10.25 -2.60
N LEU A 54 -10.76 9.37 -3.33
CA LEU A 54 -10.19 9.69 -4.64
C LEU A 54 -11.28 10.05 -5.64
N GLU A 55 -12.39 9.31 -5.68
CA GLU A 55 -13.51 9.59 -6.57
C GLU A 55 -14.10 10.98 -6.32
N ARG A 56 -14.25 11.36 -5.05
CA ARG A 56 -14.71 12.70 -4.64
C ARG A 56 -13.71 13.80 -5.03
N VAL A 57 -12.43 13.59 -4.77
CA VAL A 57 -11.37 14.59 -5.06
C VAL A 57 -11.25 14.84 -6.56
N TYR A 58 -11.26 13.77 -7.36
CA TYR A 58 -11.16 13.92 -8.81
C TYR A 58 -12.47 14.31 -9.47
N ALA A 59 -13.63 14.10 -8.83
CA ALA A 59 -14.94 14.62 -9.26
C ALA A 59 -15.21 14.43 -10.77
N GLY A 60 -14.95 13.23 -11.29
CA GLY A 60 -15.10 12.93 -12.72
C GLY A 60 -13.87 13.19 -13.60
N ARG A 61 -12.87 13.92 -13.11
CA ARG A 61 -11.61 14.18 -13.84
C ARG A 61 -10.77 12.92 -13.99
N THR A 62 -9.91 12.94 -15.01
CA THR A 62 -8.89 11.92 -15.23
C THR A 62 -7.77 12.06 -14.22
N PHE A 63 -7.24 10.92 -13.79
CA PHE A 63 -6.06 10.85 -12.94
C PHE A 63 -5.27 9.59 -13.28
N ILE A 64 -4.04 9.51 -12.80
CA ILE A 64 -3.20 8.33 -12.93
C ILE A 64 -2.97 7.77 -11.53
N TYR A 65 -3.28 6.49 -11.34
CA TYR A 65 -2.94 5.77 -10.12
C TYR A 65 -1.76 4.84 -10.43
N VAL A 66 -0.63 5.07 -9.80
CA VAL A 66 0.58 4.26 -10.03
C VAL A 66 0.78 3.29 -8.88
N HIS A 67 1.03 2.02 -9.20
CA HIS A 67 1.47 1.00 -8.24
C HIS A 67 2.52 0.08 -8.87
N ASP A 68 3.24 -0.67 -8.04
CA ASP A 68 4.23 -1.66 -8.52
C ASP A 68 3.58 -2.97 -8.96
N ASN A 69 4.40 -3.94 -9.39
CA ASN A 69 3.96 -5.27 -9.81
C ASN A 69 3.90 -6.30 -8.66
N ALA A 70 3.68 -5.88 -7.41
CA ALA A 70 3.52 -6.84 -6.32
C ALA A 70 2.36 -7.83 -6.60
N PRO A 71 2.45 -9.11 -6.17
CA PRO A 71 1.41 -10.10 -6.48
C PRO A 71 -0.01 -9.71 -6.03
N ALA A 72 -0.14 -8.89 -4.97
CA ALA A 72 -1.43 -8.36 -4.53
C ALA A 72 -2.08 -7.40 -5.55
N HIS A 73 -1.27 -6.70 -6.33
CA HIS A 73 -1.69 -5.70 -7.32
C HIS A 73 -2.18 -6.32 -8.64
N THR A 74 -1.82 -7.57 -8.91
CA THR A 74 -2.25 -8.33 -10.10
C THR A 74 -3.20 -9.46 -9.77
N ALA A 75 -3.58 -9.60 -8.49
CA ALA A 75 -4.46 -10.65 -8.02
C ALA A 75 -5.84 -10.59 -8.70
N ARG A 76 -6.36 -11.76 -9.09
CA ARG A 76 -7.65 -11.88 -9.79
C ARG A 76 -8.80 -11.18 -9.06
N VAL A 77 -8.88 -11.30 -7.74
CA VAL A 77 -9.94 -10.67 -6.94
C VAL A 77 -9.94 -9.14 -7.06
N LEU A 78 -8.76 -8.53 -7.16
CA LEU A 78 -8.64 -7.10 -7.43
C LEU A 78 -9.08 -6.79 -8.85
N THR A 79 -8.58 -7.52 -9.85
CA THR A 79 -8.87 -7.24 -11.26
C THR A 79 -10.35 -7.38 -11.58
N ASP A 80 -11.03 -8.37 -10.98
CA ASP A 80 -12.46 -8.59 -11.16
C ASP A 80 -13.27 -7.43 -10.53
N TRP A 81 -12.90 -6.99 -9.32
CA TRP A 81 -13.52 -5.84 -8.68
C TRP A 81 -13.29 -4.53 -9.45
N LEU A 82 -12.07 -4.28 -9.95
CA LEU A 82 -11.75 -3.09 -10.74
C LEU A 82 -12.60 -3.01 -12.01
N LYS A 83 -12.77 -4.13 -12.73
CA LYS A 83 -13.58 -4.18 -13.95
C LYS A 83 -15.06 -3.94 -13.67
N ASN A 84 -15.59 -4.58 -12.62
CA ASN A 84 -17.04 -4.64 -12.40
C ASN A 84 -17.58 -3.50 -11.52
N SER A 85 -16.77 -2.98 -10.61
CA SER A 85 -17.23 -2.05 -9.56
C SER A 85 -16.47 -0.73 -9.52
N ALA A 86 -15.26 -0.67 -10.08
CA ALA A 86 -14.46 0.56 -10.10
C ALA A 86 -13.83 0.82 -11.49
N PRO A 87 -14.61 0.87 -12.59
CA PRO A 87 -14.09 0.95 -13.95
C PRO A 87 -13.25 2.22 -14.20
N ARG A 88 -13.56 3.32 -13.53
CA ARG A 88 -12.76 4.56 -13.60
C ARG A 88 -11.39 4.39 -12.96
N LEU A 89 -11.32 3.74 -11.80
CA LEU A 89 -10.04 3.42 -11.18
C LEU A 89 -9.25 2.44 -12.06
N ASN A 90 -9.92 1.43 -12.62
CA ASN A 90 -9.32 0.47 -13.53
C ASN A 90 -8.63 1.14 -14.73
N GLN A 91 -9.28 2.11 -15.37
CA GLN A 91 -8.71 2.86 -16.50
C GLN A 91 -7.53 3.77 -16.10
N SER A 92 -7.52 4.20 -14.83
CA SER A 92 -6.52 5.12 -14.28
C SER A 92 -5.24 4.42 -13.81
N ILE A 93 -5.30 3.12 -13.53
CA ILE A 93 -4.18 2.34 -13.01
C ILE A 93 -3.06 2.21 -14.06
N LYS A 94 -1.82 2.45 -13.62
CA LYS A 94 -0.59 2.20 -14.36
C LYS A 94 0.37 1.43 -13.45
N ALA A 95 0.88 0.32 -13.94
CA ALA A 95 1.92 -0.43 -13.25
C ALA A 95 3.30 0.18 -13.54
N LEU A 96 4.16 0.25 -12.53
CA LEU A 96 5.57 0.55 -12.73
C LEU A 96 6.23 -0.55 -13.58
N PRO A 97 7.27 -0.22 -14.37
CA PRO A 97 8.12 -1.24 -14.98
C PRO A 97 8.71 -2.17 -13.90
N GLY A 98 8.89 -3.45 -14.24
CA GLY A 98 9.54 -4.40 -13.33
C GLY A 98 10.93 -3.93 -12.87
N TYR A 99 11.31 -4.27 -11.63
CA TYR A 99 12.63 -4.00 -11.06
C TYR A 99 13.06 -2.52 -10.97
N SER A 100 12.09 -1.60 -10.90
CA SER A 100 12.38 -0.15 -10.77
C SER A 100 11.89 0.44 -9.43
N PRO A 101 12.35 -0.07 -8.26
CA PRO A 101 11.94 0.49 -6.97
C PRO A 101 12.37 1.96 -6.82
N ASP A 102 13.48 2.36 -7.45
CA ASP A 102 13.98 3.74 -7.45
C ASP A 102 13.00 4.72 -8.15
N LEU A 103 12.11 4.21 -9.01
CA LEU A 103 11.08 5.01 -9.66
C LEU A 103 9.83 5.17 -8.81
N ASN A 104 9.73 4.50 -7.65
CA ASN A 104 8.59 4.61 -6.75
C ASN A 104 8.89 5.64 -5.65
N PRO A 105 8.37 6.89 -5.73
CA PRO A 105 8.74 7.94 -4.79
C PRO A 105 8.37 7.60 -3.33
N ILE A 106 7.44 6.67 -3.12
CA ILE A 106 7.04 6.22 -1.79
C ILE A 106 8.15 5.44 -1.07
N GLU A 107 9.10 4.83 -1.80
CA GLU A 107 10.24 4.13 -1.19
C GLU A 107 11.13 5.10 -0.41
N HIS A 108 11.30 6.33 -0.90
CA HIS A 108 12.01 7.38 -0.18
C HIS A 108 11.28 7.78 1.11
N VAL A 109 9.94 7.79 1.09
CA VAL A 109 9.15 8.03 2.30
C VAL A 109 9.37 6.91 3.31
N TRP A 110 9.27 5.65 2.88
CA TRP A 110 9.51 4.51 3.76
C TRP A 110 10.93 4.50 4.33
N ALA A 111 11.94 4.84 3.53
CA ALA A 111 13.32 4.98 4.00
C ALA A 111 13.44 6.07 5.07
N ARG A 112 12.80 7.23 4.87
CA ARG A 112 12.79 8.32 5.85
C ARG A 112 12.09 7.91 7.14
N MET A 113 10.93 7.27 7.06
CA MET A 113 10.19 6.78 8.23
C MET A 113 11.01 5.76 9.02
N LYS A 114 11.56 4.73 8.35
CA LYS A 114 12.44 3.73 8.98
C LYS A 114 13.63 4.37 9.68
N ARG A 115 14.25 5.40 9.07
CA ARG A 115 15.35 6.14 9.67
C ARG A 115 14.93 6.92 10.93
N GLY A 116 13.73 7.52 10.93
CA GLY A 116 13.18 8.21 12.12
C GLY A 116 12.86 7.26 13.28
N LEU A 117 12.57 5.99 12.99
CA LEU A 117 12.31 4.96 13.98
C LEU A 117 13.58 4.24 14.48
N ARG A 118 14.70 4.42 13.79
CA ARG A 118 15.96 3.73 14.11
C ARG A 118 16.48 4.16 15.48
N GLY A 119 16.92 3.20 16.29
CA GLY A 119 17.43 3.44 17.65
C GLY A 119 16.34 3.52 18.72
N ARG A 120 15.06 3.50 18.35
CA ARG A 120 13.93 3.37 19.27
C ARG A 120 13.65 1.89 19.53
N ASN A 121 13.26 1.57 20.76
CA ASN A 121 12.87 0.21 21.15
C ASN A 121 11.36 0.18 21.35
N PHE A 122 10.67 -0.72 20.65
CA PHE A 122 9.22 -0.89 20.72
C PHE A 122 8.92 -2.30 21.22
N GLN A 123 8.17 -2.39 22.30
CA GLN A 123 7.78 -3.66 22.93
C GLN A 123 6.44 -4.17 22.40
N THR A 124 5.57 -3.26 21.96
CA THR A 124 4.22 -3.60 21.49
C THR A 124 3.95 -3.05 20.08
N ARG A 125 2.96 -3.64 19.41
CA ARG A 125 2.52 -3.19 18.08
C ARG A 125 1.93 -1.78 18.17
N GLU A 126 1.24 -1.49 19.25
CA GLU A 126 0.55 -0.24 19.55
C GLU A 126 1.57 0.89 19.73
N GLU A 127 2.68 0.64 20.45
CA GLU A 127 3.79 1.60 20.56
C GLU A 127 4.41 1.93 19.20
N LEU A 128 4.58 0.92 18.34
CA LEU A 128 5.12 1.13 17.00
C LEU A 128 4.13 1.89 16.10
N ILE A 129 2.83 1.62 16.19
CA ILE A 129 1.79 2.36 15.45
C ILE A 129 1.77 3.83 15.91
N ALA A 130 1.78 4.07 17.22
CA ALA A 130 1.80 5.42 17.79
C ALA A 130 3.06 6.20 17.38
N ALA A 131 4.17 5.51 17.07
CA ALA A 131 5.40 6.14 16.60
C ALA A 131 5.43 6.42 15.09
N ILE A 132 4.56 5.78 14.31
CA ILE A 132 4.44 5.96 12.86
C ILE A 132 3.56 7.19 12.53
N GLY A 133 2.65 7.56 13.43
CA GLY A 133 1.75 8.73 13.33
C GLY A 133 2.35 10.00 13.89
#